data_AF-A0A8H6LTW3-F1
#
_entry.id   AF-A0A8H6LTW3-F1
#
_cell.length_a   1.000
_cell.length_b   1.000
_cell.length_c   1.000
_cell.angle_alpha   90.00
_cell.angle_beta   90.00
_cell.angle_gamma   90.00
#
_symmetry.space_group_name_H-M   'P 1'
#
loop_
_entity.id
_entity.type
_entity.pdbx_description
1 polymer ?
#
loop_
_entity_poly.entity_id
_entity_poly.type
_entity_poly.pdbx_seq_one_letter_code
_entity_poly.pdbx_strand_id
1 'polypeptide(L)'
;VVRVEWGKSKARATRYQEEVLIVREEMNHTACFLRWKESQWRERGTVWEKEMISPEYLEGLKVYAEKQSNIFQGLQCSFKHMWA
;
A
#
# COMPACT_ATOMS: atom_id res chain seq x y z
N VAL A 1 42.97 12.77 14.87
CA VAL A 1 42.16 11.54 15.06
C VAL A 1 40.73 11.86 15.49
N VAL A 2 40.50 12.57 16.61
CA VAL A 2 39.14 12.88 17.13
C VAL A 2 38.22 13.60 16.13
N ARG A 3 38.73 14.55 15.35
CA ARG A 3 37.93 15.29 14.34
C ARG A 3 37.43 14.42 13.18
N VAL A 4 38.22 13.42 12.79
CA VAL A 4 37.85 12.49 11.70
C VAL A 4 36.75 11.53 12.17
N GLU A 5 36.89 10.99 13.37
CA GLU A 5 35.88 10.10 13.95
C GLU A 5 34.56 10.83 14.27
N TRP A 6 34.64 12.10 14.70
CA TRP A 6 33.45 12.95 14.83
C TRP A 6 32.77 13.22 13.47
N GLY A 7 33.55 13.53 12.43
CA GLY A 7 33.02 13.75 11.08
C GLY A 7 32.30 12.52 10.52
N LYS A 8 32.89 11.33 10.69
CA LYS A 8 32.26 10.05 10.30
C LYS A 8 30.97 9.79 11.07
N SER A 9 30.99 9.99 12.39
CA SER A 9 29.82 9.76 13.25
C SER A 9 28.67 10.71 12.91
N LYS A 10 28.99 11.99 12.65
CA LYS A 10 28.01 12.99 12.20
C LYS A 10 27.42 12.63 10.84
N ALA A 11 28.25 12.25 9.86
CA ALA A 11 27.76 11.85 8.54
C ALA A 11 26.83 10.63 8.60
N ARG A 12 27.14 9.63 9.43
CA ARG A 12 26.24 8.48 9.67
C ARG A 12 24.94 8.91 10.33
N ALA A 13 25.01 9.77 11.34
CA ALA A 13 23.82 10.26 12.02
C ALA A 13 22.89 11.03 11.06
N THR A 14 23.44 11.91 10.21
CA THR A 14 22.66 12.62 9.18
C THR A 14 22.03 11.66 8.17
N ARG A 15 22.80 10.68 7.67
CA ARG A 15 22.27 9.66 6.76
C ARG A 15 21.14 8.83 7.39
N TYR A 16 21.29 8.42 8.65
CA TYR A 16 20.23 7.67 9.34
C TYR A 16 18.97 8.52 9.53
N GLN A 17 19.09 9.83 9.74
CA GLN A 17 17.93 10.72 9.78
C GLN A 17 17.20 10.74 8.44
N GLU A 18 17.93 10.83 7.32
CA GLU A 18 17.35 10.75 5.97
C GLU A 18 16.67 9.41 5.72
N GLU A 19 17.31 8.30 6.06
CA GLU A 19 16.77 6.95 5.90
C GLU A 19 15.46 6.76 6.71
N VAL A 20 15.38 7.29 7.93
CA VAL A 20 14.14 7.27 8.74
C VAL A 20 13.02 8.07 8.08
N LEU A 21 13.32 9.23 7.49
CA LEU A 21 12.33 10.03 6.78
C LEU A 21 11.82 9.31 5.53
N ILE A 22 12.72 8.70 4.75
CA ILE A 22 12.36 7.92 3.56
C ILE A 22 11.47 6.75 3.94
N VAL A 23 11.82 5.99 4.98
CA VAL A 23 11.00 4.85 5.43
C VAL A 23 9.59 5.31 5.79
N ARG A 24 9.44 6.41 6.55
CA ARG A 24 8.12 6.94 6.90
C ARG A 24 7.29 7.31 5.66
N GLU A 25 7.93 7.90 4.67
CA GLU A 25 7.26 8.23 3.40
C GLU A 25 6.84 6.97 2.64
N GLU A 26 7.70 5.97 2.55
CA GLU A 26 7.38 4.69 1.91
C GLU A 26 6.25 3.94 2.63
N MET A 27 6.15 4.06 3.96
CA MET A 27 5.02 3.50 4.71
C MET A 27 3.71 4.23 4.34
N ASN A 28 3.74 5.55 4.24
CA ASN A 28 2.58 6.33 3.77
C ASN A 28 2.18 5.93 2.34
N HIS A 29 3.15 5.83 1.44
CA HIS A 29 2.93 5.37 0.07
C HIS A 29 2.33 3.97 0.03
N THR A 30 2.82 3.04 0.83
CA THR A 30 2.29 1.67 0.91
C THR A 30 0.82 1.68 1.36
N ALA A 31 0.48 2.45 2.40
CA ALA A 31 -0.89 2.58 2.87
C ALA A 31 -1.83 3.22 1.84
N CYS A 32 -1.32 4.19 1.07
CA CYS A 32 -2.04 4.81 -0.05
C CYS A 32 -2.24 3.83 -1.22
N PHE A 33 -1.21 3.08 -1.57
CA PHE A 33 -1.26 2.04 -2.60
C PHE A 33 -2.32 0.98 -2.27
N LEU A 34 -2.35 0.49 -1.03
CA LEU A 34 -3.34 -0.50 -0.60
C LEU A 34 -4.78 0.02 -0.73
N ARG A 35 -5.01 1.30 -0.38
CA ARG A 35 -6.32 1.96 -0.58
C ARG A 35 -6.69 2.06 -2.05
N TRP A 36 -5.75 2.53 -2.87
CA TRP A 36 -5.97 2.65 -4.30
C TRP A 36 -6.25 1.29 -4.93
N LYS A 37 -5.56 0.23 -4.49
CA LYS A 37 -5.78 -1.12 -5.01
C LYS A 37 -7.14 -1.68 -4.58
N GLU A 38 -7.56 -1.40 -3.35
CA GLU A 38 -8.88 -1.72 -2.82
C GLU A 38 -10.00 -1.09 -3.67
N SER A 39 -9.89 0.20 -4.02
CA SER A 39 -10.86 0.87 -4.89
C SER A 39 -10.83 0.34 -6.32
N GLN A 40 -9.64 0.07 -6.87
CA GLN A 40 -9.50 -0.53 -8.19
C GLN A 40 -10.17 -1.90 -8.30
N TRP A 41 -10.18 -2.71 -7.24
CA TRP A 41 -10.94 -3.97 -7.24
C TRP A 41 -12.45 -3.73 -7.27
N ARG A 42 -12.98 -2.76 -6.53
CA ARG A 42 -14.41 -2.42 -6.58
C ARG A 42 -14.83 -1.96 -7.97
N GLU A 43 -14.03 -1.10 -8.60
CA GLU A 43 -14.26 -0.66 -9.99
C GLU A 43 -14.27 -1.85 -10.95
N ARG A 44 -13.32 -2.79 -10.82
CA ARG A 44 -13.26 -4.00 -11.67
C ARG A 44 -14.50 -4.89 -11.54
N GLY A 45 -15.21 -4.86 -10.43
CA GLY A 45 -16.46 -5.62 -10.27
C GLY A 45 -17.59 -5.10 -11.16
N THR A 46 -17.56 -3.84 -11.58
CA THR A 46 -18.64 -3.19 -12.35
C THR A 46 -18.30 -2.99 -13.83
N VAL A 47 -17.02 -3.04 -14.21
CA VAL A 47 -16.57 -2.84 -15.61
C VAL A 47 -17.25 -3.80 -16.60
N TRP A 48 -17.54 -5.03 -16.17
CA TRP A 48 -18.04 -6.10 -17.02
C TRP A 48 -19.56 -6.04 -17.29
N GLU A 49 -20.30 -5.14 -16.64
CA GLU A 49 -21.77 -5.09 -16.72
C GLU A 49 -22.31 -4.82 -18.13
N LYS A 50 -21.47 -4.28 -19.02
CA LYS A 50 -21.83 -3.97 -20.42
C LYS A 50 -21.39 -5.04 -21.41
N GLU A 51 -20.67 -6.07 -20.97
CA GLU A 51 -20.18 -7.14 -21.84
C GLU A 51 -21.20 -8.27 -21.98
N MET A 52 -21.19 -8.95 -23.13
CA MET A 52 -22.02 -10.15 -23.37
C MET A 52 -21.45 -11.36 -22.62
N ILE A 53 -21.57 -11.34 -21.29
CA ILE A 53 -21.14 -12.42 -20.41
C ILE A 53 -22.38 -13.00 -19.71
N SER A 54 -22.34 -14.29 -19.34
CA SER A 54 -23.47 -14.90 -18.64
C SER A 54 -23.71 -14.23 -17.28
N PRO A 55 -24.97 -14.11 -16.83
CA PRO A 55 -25.30 -13.48 -15.55
C PRO A 55 -24.58 -14.12 -14.35
N GLU A 56 -24.44 -15.44 -14.35
CA GLU A 56 -23.80 -16.20 -13.27
C GLU A 56 -22.31 -15.85 -13.17
N TYR A 57 -21.65 -15.65 -14.31
CA TYR A 57 -20.24 -15.28 -14.35
C TYR A 57 -20.04 -13.81 -13.93
N LEU A 58 -20.96 -12.91 -14.31
CA LEU A 58 -20.95 -11.52 -13.82
C LEU A 58 -21.10 -11.45 -12.30
N GLU A 59 -21.99 -12.24 -11.73
CA GLU A 59 -22.15 -12.35 -10.28
C GLU A 59 -20.86 -12.88 -9.62
N GLY A 60 -20.27 -13.94 -10.18
CA GLY A 60 -18.99 -14.48 -9.72
C GLY A 60 -17.86 -13.45 -9.73
N LEU A 61 -17.76 -12.64 -10.80
CA LEU A 61 -16.78 -11.56 -10.91
C LEU A 61 -17.00 -10.47 -9.86
N LYS A 62 -18.25 -10.06 -9.63
CA LYS A 62 -18.61 -9.07 -8.59
C LYS A 62 -18.22 -9.56 -7.20
N VAL A 63 -18.60 -10.78 -6.85
CA VAL A 63 -18.29 -11.40 -5.56
C VAL A 63 -16.77 -11.53 -5.38
N TYR A 64 -16.06 -11.96 -6.43
CA TYR A 64 -14.60 -12.08 -6.38
C TYR A 64 -13.92 -10.72 -6.21
N ALA A 65 -14.34 -9.71 -6.97
CA ALA A 65 -13.84 -8.34 -6.86
C ALA A 65 -14.05 -7.77 -5.44
N GLU A 66 -15.23 -7.97 -4.86
CA GLU A 66 -15.54 -7.56 -3.49
C GLU A 66 -14.64 -8.28 -2.47
N LYS A 67 -14.45 -9.59 -2.63
CA LYS A 67 -13.53 -10.37 -1.80
C LYS A 67 -12.10 -9.81 -1.86
N GLN A 68 -11.60 -9.49 -3.05
CA GLN A 68 -10.27 -8.90 -3.21
C GLN A 68 -10.18 -7.52 -2.57
N SER A 69 -11.19 -6.68 -2.76
CA SER A 69 -11.28 -5.36 -2.13
C SER A 69 -11.16 -5.45 -0.61
N ASN A 70 -11.90 -6.36 0.02
CA ASN A 70 -11.85 -6.59 1.46
C ASN A 70 -10.47 -7.10 1.95
N ILE A 71 -9.76 -7.91 1.17
CA ILE A 71 -8.38 -8.31 1.48
C ILE A 71 -7.46 -7.09 1.51
N PHE A 72 -7.51 -6.23 0.48
CA PHE A 72 -6.68 -5.02 0.43
C PHE A 72 -7.02 -4.03 1.54
N GLN A 73 -8.30 -3.89 1.90
CA GLN A 73 -8.72 -3.11 3.04
C GLN A 73 -8.13 -3.66 4.35
N GLY A 74 -8.22 -4.97 4.57
CA GLY A 74 -7.65 -5.62 5.75
C GLY A 74 -6.13 -5.44 5.84
N LEU A 75 -5.42 -5.60 4.73
CA LEU A 75 -3.99 -5.32 4.63
C LEU A 75 -3.67 -3.87 4.98
N GLN A 76 -4.46 -2.92 4.46
CA GLN A 76 -4.26 -1.50 4.78
C GLN A 76 -4.44 -1.22 6.27
N CYS A 77 -5.50 -1.74 6.88
CA CYS A 77 -5.76 -1.56 8.31
C CYS A 77 -4.64 -2.17 9.16
N SER A 78 -4.23 -3.41 8.88
CA SER A 78 -3.13 -4.07 9.59
C SER A 78 -1.81 -3.32 9.41
N PHE A 79 -1.52 -2.84 8.20
CA PHE A 79 -0.31 -2.10 7.90
C PHE A 79 -0.31 -0.76 8.64
N LYS A 80 -1.40 0.02 8.57
CA LYS A 80 -1.53 1.27 9.32
C LYS A 80 -1.39 1.05 10.83
N HIS A 81 -1.90 -0.04 11.38
CA HIS A 81 -1.74 -0.35 12.79
C HIS A 81 -0.28 -0.68 13.17
N MET A 82 0.44 -1.39 12.29
CA MET A 82 1.86 -1.71 12.49
C MET A 82 2.76 -0.46 12.44
N TRP A 83 2.38 0.56 11.68
CA TRP A 83 3.17 1.76 11.41
C TRP A 83 2.56 3.05 12.01
N ALA A 84 1.57 2.93 12.90
CA ALA A 84 0.99 4.04 13.67
C ALA A 84 1.98 4.54 14.73
#